data_AF-A0A919J0Y1-F1
#
_entry.id   AF-A0A919J0Y1-F1
#
_cell.length_a   1.000
_cell.length_b   1.000
_cell.length_c   1.000
_cell.angle_alpha   90.00
_cell.angle_beta   90.00
_cell.angle_gamma   90.00
#
_symmetry.space_group_name_H-M   'P 1'
#
loop_
_entity.id
_entity.type
_entity.pdbx_description
1 polymer ?
#
loop_
_entity_poly.entity_id
_entity_poly.type
_entity_poly.pdbx_seq_one_letter_code
_entity_poly.pdbx_strand_id
1 'polypeptide(L)'
;MRVSPHTRLIPRMLIPATLGLLLLTSCGKPPRELPSSPPLNASQSAVPLTLPPSLGLPPLGQTPLPGQTLLPGQPAPGQTGFPGQPFPGQTGLPGQPAFPGVPGRTYPTYRYPTVAPTKLGPETVSPTPRPTPAPRCTGSPTNVQILDLLKKQAGVPKATLKVVNGPYCATDWSFSAVEVSGSNPDQLEPLMVVTRGKDATLAIVAAGSEVCIAPVQTSAPPGIRVLACGF
;
A
#
# COMPACT_ATOMS: atom_id res chain seq x y z
N MET A 1 0.48 -13.39 -56.85
CA MET A 1 1.16 -12.31 -57.59
C MET A 1 1.10 -11.03 -56.75
N ARG A 2 2.24 -10.30 -56.66
CA ARG A 2 2.47 -8.95 -56.07
C ARG A 2 2.43 -8.90 -54.53
N VAL A 3 3.55 -8.93 -53.79
CA VAL A 3 4.69 -7.97 -53.69
C VAL A 3 4.26 -6.57 -53.22
N SER A 4 4.51 -6.25 -51.93
CA SER A 4 5.48 -5.21 -51.54
C SER A 4 5.59 -5.03 -50.02
N PRO A 5 6.79 -5.17 -49.43
CA PRO A 5 7.11 -4.76 -48.06
C PRO A 5 7.67 -3.34 -48.04
N HIS A 6 7.10 -2.45 -47.23
CA HIS A 6 7.69 -1.13 -46.97
C HIS A 6 8.76 -1.22 -45.87
N THR A 7 9.98 -1.53 -46.31
CA THR A 7 11.23 -1.30 -45.59
C THR A 7 11.45 0.21 -45.46
N ARG A 8 11.18 0.78 -44.27
CA ARG A 8 11.66 2.14 -43.95
C ARG A 8 13.07 2.04 -43.39
N LEU A 9 14.05 2.31 -44.24
CA LEU A 9 15.39 2.70 -43.82
C LEU A 9 15.28 4.00 -43.00
N ILE A 10 15.71 3.95 -41.74
CA ILE A 10 15.96 5.14 -40.94
C ILE A 10 17.48 5.42 -41.02
N PRO A 11 17.90 6.61 -41.48
CA PRO A 11 19.31 6.94 -41.63
C PRO A 11 19.98 7.05 -40.26
N ARG A 12 21.08 6.31 -40.09
CA ARG A 12 22.08 6.53 -39.05
C ARG A 12 22.66 7.94 -39.21
N MET A 13 22.13 8.91 -38.47
CA MET A 13 22.87 10.13 -38.20
C MET A 13 23.99 9.82 -37.22
N LEU A 14 25.21 9.75 -37.76
CA LEU A 14 26.45 9.94 -37.02
C LEU A 14 26.40 11.32 -36.34
N ILE A 15 26.38 11.34 -35.01
CA ILE A 15 26.68 12.54 -34.23
C ILE A 15 28.18 12.48 -33.89
N PRO A 16 28.97 13.48 -34.30
CA PRO A 16 30.40 13.52 -34.04
C PRO A 16 30.70 13.70 -32.55
N ALA A 17 31.68 12.96 -32.08
CA ALA A 17 32.29 13.10 -30.78
C ALA A 17 32.98 14.46 -30.65
N THR A 18 32.30 15.42 -30.03
CA THR A 18 32.96 16.64 -29.55
C THR A 18 33.52 16.41 -28.15
N LEU A 19 34.83 16.17 -28.17
CA LEU A 19 35.82 16.49 -27.16
C LEU A 19 35.42 17.70 -26.30
N GLY A 20 35.18 17.47 -25.01
CA GLY A 20 34.82 18.49 -24.03
C GLY A 20 35.40 18.14 -22.67
N LEU A 21 36.73 18.06 -22.61
CA LEU A 21 37.51 17.87 -21.40
C LEU A 21 37.51 19.18 -20.60
N LEU A 22 36.60 19.31 -19.64
CA LEU A 22 36.67 20.34 -18.60
C LEU A 22 36.86 19.68 -17.24
N LEU A 23 38.14 19.64 -16.87
CA LEU A 23 38.68 19.31 -15.56
C LEU A 23 38.15 20.34 -14.54
N LEU A 24 37.13 19.99 -13.76
CA LEU A 24 36.81 20.66 -12.51
C LEU A 24 37.36 19.81 -11.36
N THR A 25 38.66 19.97 -11.12
CA THR A 25 39.34 19.49 -9.90
C THR A 25 38.99 20.40 -8.72
N SER A 26 37.75 20.32 -8.23
CA SER A 26 37.42 20.83 -6.89
C SER A 26 37.69 19.72 -5.88
N CYS A 27 38.88 19.78 -5.27
CA CYS A 27 39.30 18.96 -4.15
C CYS A 27 38.46 19.30 -2.90
N GLY A 28 37.25 18.74 -2.83
CA GLY A 28 36.41 18.75 -1.64
C GLY A 28 36.90 17.68 -0.67
N LYS A 29 37.24 18.10 0.55
CA LYS A 29 37.69 17.26 1.66
C LYS A 29 36.75 16.05 1.83
N PRO A 30 37.25 14.81 1.97
CA PRO A 30 36.42 13.62 2.14
C PRO A 30 35.47 13.82 3.34
N PRO A 31 34.19 13.43 3.24
CA PRO A 31 33.30 13.42 4.39
C PRO A 31 33.94 12.51 5.45
N ARG A 32 34.11 13.09 6.65
CA ARG A 32 34.56 12.38 7.83
C ARG A 32 33.62 11.19 8.04
N GLU A 33 34.16 9.98 8.08
CA GLU A 33 33.37 8.79 8.39
C GLU A 33 32.66 9.04 9.73
N LEU A 34 31.33 8.97 9.71
CA LEU A 34 30.57 8.92 10.95
C LEU A 34 31.03 7.68 11.73
N PRO A 35 31.17 7.78 13.07
CA PRO A 35 31.52 6.63 13.88
C PRO A 35 30.56 5.49 13.59
N SER A 36 31.12 4.38 13.12
CA SER A 36 30.42 3.12 12.92
C SER A 36 29.66 2.79 14.20
N SER A 37 28.34 2.66 14.08
CA SER A 37 27.51 2.14 15.15
C SER A 37 28.07 0.81 15.65
N PRO A 38 28.05 0.55 16.97
CA PRO A 38 28.47 -0.72 17.51
C PRO A 38 27.65 -1.87 16.91
N PRO A 39 28.22 -3.08 16.78
CA PRO A 39 27.48 -4.23 16.28
C PRO A 39 26.27 -4.46 17.18
N LEU A 40 25.08 -4.51 16.57
CA LEU A 40 23.91 -5.05 17.24
C LEU A 40 24.21 -6.53 17.48
N ASN A 41 24.54 -6.82 18.74
CA ASN A 41 24.68 -8.15 19.28
C ASN A 41 23.40 -8.92 18.93
N ALA A 42 23.49 -9.86 18.00
CA ALA A 42 22.45 -10.83 17.72
C ALA A 42 22.37 -11.78 18.93
N SER A 43 21.76 -11.28 20.01
CA SER A 43 21.43 -12.10 21.16
C SER A 43 20.15 -12.83 20.86
N GLN A 44 20.32 -14.14 20.82
CA GLN A 44 19.37 -15.19 20.52
C GLN A 44 18.12 -15.12 21.40
N SER A 45 16.97 -15.45 20.82
CA SER A 45 16.01 -16.41 21.38
C SER A 45 14.90 -16.67 20.36
N ALA A 46 15.17 -17.55 19.41
CA ALA A 46 14.10 -18.26 18.71
C ALA A 46 13.57 -19.33 19.68
N VAL A 47 12.46 -19.02 20.35
CA VAL A 47 11.69 -20.04 21.06
C VAL A 47 10.85 -20.77 19.99
N PRO A 48 10.94 -22.10 19.85
CA PRO A 48 10.02 -22.82 18.98
C PRO A 48 8.63 -22.71 19.60
N LEU A 49 7.71 -22.02 18.90
CA LEU A 49 6.28 -22.13 19.19
C LEU A 49 5.84 -23.55 18.82
N THR A 50 5.73 -24.40 19.84
CA THR A 50 5.03 -25.68 19.75
C THR A 50 3.54 -25.38 19.54
N LEU A 51 3.07 -25.51 18.30
CA LEU A 51 1.65 -25.46 17.97
C LEU A 51 0.96 -26.74 18.49
N PRO A 52 -0.11 -26.65 19.29
CA PRO A 52 -0.90 -27.81 19.67
C PRO A 52 -1.65 -28.38 18.45
N PRO A 53 -1.80 -29.70 18.33
CA PRO A 53 -2.55 -30.32 17.25
C PRO A 53 -4.06 -30.13 17.43
N SER A 54 -4.71 -29.79 16.31
CA SER A 54 -6.05 -30.23 15.90
C SER A 54 -7.23 -29.97 16.84
N LEU A 55 -7.89 -28.83 16.65
CA LEU A 55 -9.32 -28.70 16.93
C LEU A 55 -10.09 -28.78 15.61
N GLY A 56 -10.98 -29.76 15.54
CA GLY A 56 -11.66 -30.22 14.33
C GLY A 56 -12.52 -29.15 13.65
N LEU A 57 -12.57 -29.24 12.32
CA LEU A 57 -13.54 -28.54 11.49
C LEU A 57 -14.95 -29.05 11.82
N PRO A 58 -15.94 -28.18 12.12
CA PRO A 58 -17.34 -28.54 11.98
C PRO A 58 -17.73 -28.55 10.48
N PRO A 59 -18.73 -29.37 10.10
CA PRO A 59 -19.07 -29.65 8.71
C PRO A 59 -19.71 -28.47 7.96
N LEU A 60 -19.56 -28.54 6.63
CA LEU A 60 -20.22 -27.70 5.61
C LEU A 60 -21.71 -27.47 5.90
N GLY A 61 -22.10 -26.19 5.95
CA GLY A 61 -23.48 -25.76 6.18
C GLY A 61 -23.88 -24.58 5.29
N GLN A 62 -24.41 -24.90 4.11
CA GLN A 62 -25.56 -24.27 3.44
C GLN A 62 -25.53 -22.74 3.20
N THR A 63 -25.29 -22.37 1.94
CA THR A 63 -25.67 -21.09 1.33
C THR A 63 -27.21 -20.98 1.28
N PRO A 64 -27.86 -20.00 1.93
CA PRO A 64 -29.28 -19.74 1.70
C PRO A 64 -29.48 -19.02 0.35
N LEU A 65 -30.43 -19.52 -0.46
CA LEU A 65 -30.91 -18.88 -1.68
C LEU A 65 -31.51 -17.48 -1.38
N PRO A 66 -31.42 -16.52 -2.32
CA PRO A 66 -32.05 -15.22 -2.17
C PRO A 66 -33.58 -15.36 -2.27
N GLY A 67 -34.30 -15.08 -1.18
CA GLY A 67 -35.78 -15.08 -1.20
C GLY A 67 -36.50 -15.28 0.13
N GLN A 68 -35.87 -15.10 1.30
CA GLN A 68 -36.58 -15.23 2.59
C GLN A 68 -36.85 -13.86 3.24
N THR A 69 -38.13 -13.50 3.25
CA THR A 69 -38.73 -12.38 3.97
C THR A 69 -38.53 -12.56 5.48
N LEU A 70 -37.79 -11.64 6.11
CA LEU A 70 -37.63 -11.59 7.57
C LEU A 70 -38.93 -11.08 8.23
N LEU A 71 -39.47 -11.87 9.16
CA LEU A 71 -40.50 -11.45 10.12
C LEU A 71 -39.93 -10.42 11.11
N PRO A 72 -40.75 -9.49 11.63
CA PRO A 72 -40.27 -8.42 12.51
C PRO A 72 -39.88 -9.00 13.88
N GLY A 73 -38.59 -8.94 14.21
CA GLY A 73 -38.08 -9.29 15.55
C GLY A 73 -36.71 -9.96 15.61
N GLN A 74 -36.05 -10.26 14.48
CA GLN A 74 -34.74 -10.93 14.50
C GLN A 74 -33.57 -9.95 14.32
N PRO A 75 -32.64 -9.82 15.30
CA PRO A 75 -31.43 -9.02 15.14
C PRO A 75 -30.45 -9.69 14.16
N ALA A 76 -29.85 -8.89 13.27
CA ALA A 76 -28.82 -9.34 12.34
C ALA A 76 -27.50 -9.68 13.09
N PRO A 77 -26.72 -10.69 12.65
CA PRO A 77 -25.42 -11.01 13.24
C PRO A 77 -24.40 -9.91 12.89
N GLY A 78 -23.84 -9.24 13.90
CA GLY A 78 -22.75 -8.28 13.71
C GLY A 78 -22.76 -7.03 14.58
N GLN A 79 -23.72 -6.83 15.47
CA GLN A 79 -23.69 -5.67 16.38
C GLN A 79 -22.79 -5.95 17.60
N THR A 80 -21.60 -5.37 17.54
CA THR A 80 -20.69 -5.19 18.67
C THR A 80 -21.34 -4.23 19.67
N GLY A 81 -21.89 -4.79 20.75
CA GLY A 81 -22.39 -4.00 21.88
C GLY A 81 -21.23 -3.34 22.64
N PHE A 82 -21.37 -2.04 22.91
CA PHE A 82 -20.49 -1.30 23.81
C PHE A 82 -20.62 -1.81 25.26
N PRO A 83 -19.56 -1.78 26.08
CA PRO A 83 -19.63 -2.25 27.46
C PRO A 83 -20.42 -1.25 28.32
N GLY A 84 -21.54 -1.67 28.88
CA GLY A 84 -22.22 -0.90 29.95
C GLY A 84 -23.75 -0.95 30.03
N GLN A 85 -24.47 -1.66 29.15
CA GLN A 85 -25.93 -1.76 29.29
C GLN A 85 -26.38 -3.16 29.77
N PRO A 86 -27.08 -3.26 30.92
CA PRO A 86 -27.79 -4.48 31.28
C PRO A 86 -29.03 -4.62 30.37
N PHE A 87 -29.12 -5.73 29.65
CA PHE A 87 -30.33 -6.11 28.92
C PHE A 87 -31.42 -6.55 29.92
N PRO A 88 -32.64 -5.98 29.86
CA PRO A 88 -33.76 -6.47 30.63
C PRO A 88 -34.34 -7.72 29.94
N GLY A 89 -34.26 -8.87 30.61
CA GLY A 89 -34.94 -10.09 30.17
C GLY A 89 -34.02 -11.29 29.98
N GLN A 90 -33.40 -11.78 31.05
CA GLN A 90 -33.06 -13.19 31.15
C GLN A 90 -33.58 -13.73 32.48
N THR A 91 -34.79 -14.29 32.41
CA THR A 91 -35.30 -15.21 33.42
C THR A 91 -34.48 -16.50 33.30
N GLY A 92 -33.51 -16.69 34.19
CA GLY A 92 -32.65 -17.87 34.21
C GLY A 92 -33.47 -19.15 34.44
N LEU A 93 -33.19 -20.18 33.63
CA LEU A 93 -33.66 -21.54 33.85
C LEU A 93 -33.01 -22.12 35.12
N PRO A 94 -33.74 -22.89 35.96
CA PRO A 94 -33.19 -23.47 37.17
C PRO A 94 -32.24 -24.62 36.83
N GLY A 95 -30.96 -24.49 37.18
CA GLY A 95 -30.00 -25.60 37.08
C GLY A 95 -28.54 -25.28 36.77
N GLN A 96 -28.13 -24.01 36.62
CA GLN A 96 -26.70 -23.71 36.43
C GLN A 96 -25.97 -23.51 37.77
N PRO A 97 -24.84 -24.23 38.01
CA PRO A 97 -23.97 -23.96 39.14
C PRO A 97 -23.38 -22.54 39.06
N ALA A 98 -23.49 -21.78 40.14
CA ALA A 98 -22.84 -20.49 40.27
C ALA A 98 -21.30 -20.67 40.27
N PHE A 99 -20.61 -19.93 39.41
CA PHE A 99 -19.14 -19.87 39.45
C PHE A 99 -18.69 -19.07 40.68
N PRO A 100 -17.70 -19.55 41.46
CA PRO A 100 -17.14 -18.80 42.58
C PRO A 100 -16.50 -17.48 42.11
N GLY A 101 -16.92 -16.37 42.70
CA GLY A 101 -16.38 -15.04 42.41
C GLY A 101 -14.90 -14.93 42.81
N VAL A 102 -14.07 -14.54 41.85
CA VAL A 102 -12.65 -14.22 42.08
C VAL A 102 -12.57 -12.86 42.79
N PRO A 103 -11.82 -12.71 43.90
CA PRO A 103 -11.69 -11.43 44.59
C PRO A 103 -11.03 -10.37 43.71
N GLY A 104 -11.54 -9.14 43.84
CA GLY A 104 -11.33 -8.02 42.93
C GLY A 104 -9.87 -7.67 42.67
N ARG A 105 -9.52 -7.63 41.39
CA ARG A 105 -8.27 -7.06 40.89
C ARG A 105 -8.44 -5.54 40.85
N THR A 106 -7.81 -4.83 41.77
CA THR A 106 -7.70 -3.37 41.73
C THR A 106 -6.78 -2.97 40.57
N TYR A 107 -7.37 -2.38 39.53
CA TYR A 107 -6.61 -1.77 38.44
C TYR A 107 -6.18 -0.36 38.87
N PRO A 108 -4.93 0.07 38.60
CA PRO A 108 -4.53 1.45 38.85
C PRO A 108 -5.28 2.38 37.89
N THR A 109 -6.09 3.27 38.45
CA THR A 109 -6.69 4.39 37.71
C THR A 109 -5.58 5.37 37.31
N TYR A 110 -5.29 5.45 36.02
CA TYR A 110 -4.43 6.48 35.46
C TYR A 110 -5.22 7.80 35.42
N ARG A 111 -4.85 8.77 36.26
CA ARG A 111 -5.37 10.14 36.15
C ARG A 111 -4.61 10.83 35.01
N TYR A 112 -5.30 11.10 33.91
CA TYR A 112 -4.79 12.01 32.90
C TYR A 112 -4.73 13.43 33.49
N PRO A 113 -3.64 14.19 33.31
CA PRO A 113 -3.62 15.60 33.64
C PRO A 113 -4.60 16.34 32.73
N THR A 114 -5.62 16.96 33.34
CA THR A 114 -6.53 17.88 32.65
C THR A 114 -5.76 19.16 32.33
N VAL A 115 -5.28 19.29 31.11
CA VAL A 115 -4.70 20.54 30.60
C VAL A 115 -5.86 21.49 30.28
N ALA A 116 -5.85 22.70 30.85
CA ALA A 116 -6.84 23.72 30.52
C ALA A 116 -6.76 24.05 29.01
N PRO A 117 -7.90 24.22 28.31
CA PRO A 117 -7.89 24.56 26.90
C PRO A 117 -7.23 25.93 26.71
N THR A 118 -6.07 25.93 26.08
CA THR A 118 -5.44 27.17 25.61
C THR A 118 -6.29 27.71 24.47
N LYS A 119 -6.88 28.89 24.64
CA LYS A 119 -7.61 29.60 23.59
C LYS A 119 -6.61 30.01 22.51
N LEU A 120 -6.46 29.21 21.46
CA LEU A 120 -5.75 29.64 20.26
C LEU A 120 -6.45 30.89 19.70
N GLY A 121 -5.67 31.92 19.38
CA GLY A 121 -6.16 33.05 18.59
C GLY A 121 -6.67 32.58 17.23
N PRO A 122 -7.36 33.44 16.47
CA PRO A 122 -7.81 33.10 15.13
C PRO A 122 -6.60 32.75 14.25
N GLU A 123 -6.43 31.48 13.95
CA GLU A 123 -5.48 31.03 12.93
C GLU A 123 -5.97 31.57 11.59
N THR A 124 -5.17 32.44 10.98
CA THR A 124 -5.37 32.85 9.60
C THR A 124 -4.97 31.65 8.74
N VAL A 125 -5.95 30.84 8.35
CA VAL A 125 -5.75 29.70 7.45
C VAL A 125 -5.40 30.25 6.06
N SER A 126 -4.11 30.42 5.79
CA SER A 126 -3.64 30.60 4.42
C SER A 126 -3.96 29.30 3.67
N PRO A 127 -4.71 29.33 2.55
CA PRO A 127 -5.03 28.12 1.82
C PRO A 127 -3.73 27.49 1.32
N THR A 128 -3.37 26.34 1.87
CA THR A 128 -2.25 25.53 1.35
C THR A 128 -2.61 25.15 -0.09
N PRO A 129 -1.76 25.45 -1.09
CA PRO A 129 -2.02 25.06 -2.47
C PRO A 129 -2.24 23.54 -2.56
N ARG A 130 -3.28 23.12 -3.28
CA ARG A 130 -3.50 21.68 -3.54
C ARG A 130 -2.31 21.14 -4.34
N PRO A 131 -1.68 20.03 -3.91
CA PRO A 131 -0.57 19.45 -4.65
C PRO A 131 -0.99 19.08 -6.08
N THR A 132 -0.09 19.33 -7.03
CA THR A 132 -0.28 18.99 -8.44
C THR A 132 0.16 17.53 -8.69
N PRO A 133 -0.52 16.77 -9.57
CA PRO A 133 -0.08 15.43 -9.96
C PRO A 133 1.37 15.41 -10.45
N ALA A 134 2.07 14.31 -10.23
CA ALA A 134 3.43 14.14 -10.74
C ALA A 134 3.45 14.21 -12.30
N PRO A 135 4.47 14.85 -12.91
CA PRO A 135 4.61 14.89 -14.35
C PRO A 135 5.04 13.52 -14.92
N ARG A 136 4.93 13.35 -16.25
CA ARG A 136 5.48 12.17 -16.94
C ARG A 136 7.00 12.09 -16.74
N CYS A 137 7.51 10.87 -16.58
CA CYS A 137 8.94 10.62 -16.52
C CYS A 137 9.63 10.99 -17.84
N THR A 138 10.80 11.63 -17.78
CA THR A 138 11.64 11.95 -18.94
C THR A 138 12.75 10.93 -19.21
N GLY A 139 12.90 9.94 -18.33
CA GLY A 139 13.93 8.90 -18.40
C GLY A 139 13.44 7.60 -17.75
N SER A 140 14.11 7.18 -16.67
CA SER A 140 13.72 5.99 -15.91
C SER A 140 12.69 6.30 -14.82
N PRO A 141 11.76 5.37 -14.52
CA PRO A 141 11.62 4.07 -15.16
C PRO A 141 10.92 4.12 -16.52
N THR A 142 11.25 3.18 -17.41
CA THR A 142 10.57 3.01 -18.70
C THR A 142 9.38 2.05 -18.59
N ASN A 143 8.48 2.06 -19.58
CA ASN A 143 7.36 1.11 -19.64
C ASN A 143 7.85 -0.35 -19.57
N VAL A 144 8.94 -0.67 -20.29
CA VAL A 144 9.51 -2.02 -20.31
C VAL A 144 10.01 -2.43 -18.94
N GLN A 145 10.71 -1.54 -18.22
CA GLN A 145 11.19 -1.81 -16.87
C GLN A 145 10.05 -2.09 -15.89
N ILE A 146 8.94 -1.33 -15.96
CA ILE A 146 7.78 -1.56 -15.11
C ILE A 146 7.11 -2.90 -15.44
N LEU A 147 6.93 -3.21 -16.73
CA LEU A 147 6.31 -4.47 -17.14
C LEU A 147 7.16 -5.69 -16.75
N ASP A 148 8.48 -5.60 -16.88
CA ASP A 148 9.39 -6.69 -16.49
C ASP A 148 9.45 -6.87 -14.97
N LEU A 149 9.27 -5.79 -14.20
CA LEU A 149 9.16 -5.88 -12.75
C LEU A 149 7.83 -6.52 -12.32
N LEU A 150 6.72 -6.18 -12.98
CA LEU A 150 5.40 -6.76 -12.72
C LEU A 150 5.31 -8.24 -13.03
N LYS A 151 5.91 -8.70 -14.13
CA LYS A 151 5.94 -10.13 -14.50
C LYS A 151 6.58 -11.03 -13.44
N LYS A 152 7.41 -10.45 -12.55
CA LYS A 152 8.07 -11.18 -11.46
C LYS A 152 7.22 -11.26 -10.18
N GLN A 153 6.13 -10.51 -10.10
CA GLN A 153 5.25 -10.52 -8.92
C GLN A 153 4.26 -11.68 -8.97
N ALA A 154 4.00 -12.27 -7.81
CA ALA A 154 2.95 -13.27 -7.66
C ALA A 154 1.57 -12.63 -7.85
N GLY A 155 0.63 -13.35 -8.46
CA GLY A 155 -0.74 -12.87 -8.67
C GLY A 155 -0.94 -11.91 -9.84
N VAL A 156 0.13 -11.45 -10.49
CA VAL A 156 0.03 -10.68 -11.74
C VAL A 156 -0.36 -11.62 -12.89
N PRO A 157 -1.34 -11.24 -13.74
CA PRO A 157 -1.73 -12.06 -14.88
C PRO A 157 -0.54 -12.41 -15.77
N LYS A 158 -0.45 -13.68 -16.20
CA LYS A 158 0.55 -14.14 -17.19
C LYS A 158 0.27 -13.63 -18.62
N ALA A 159 -0.81 -12.87 -18.79
CA ALA A 159 -1.17 -12.27 -20.05
C ALA A 159 -0.20 -11.13 -20.42
N THR A 160 -0.22 -10.74 -21.70
CA THR A 160 0.58 -9.62 -22.19
C THR A 160 0.08 -8.32 -21.56
N LEU A 161 0.90 -7.64 -20.77
CA LEU A 161 0.57 -6.38 -20.13
C LEU A 161 1.04 -5.17 -20.96
N LYS A 162 0.29 -4.06 -20.89
CA LYS A 162 0.57 -2.79 -21.57
C LYS A 162 0.42 -1.65 -20.58
N VAL A 163 1.40 -0.75 -20.51
CA VAL A 163 1.25 0.51 -19.76
C VAL A 163 0.31 1.42 -20.55
N VAL A 164 -0.82 1.81 -19.94
CA VAL A 164 -1.82 2.70 -20.55
C VAL A 164 -1.70 4.13 -20.08
N ASN A 165 -1.18 4.31 -18.87
CA ASN A 165 -0.98 5.62 -18.30
C ASN A 165 0.32 5.66 -17.47
N GLY A 166 1.06 6.76 -17.55
CA GLY A 166 2.38 6.90 -16.94
C GLY A 166 3.53 6.35 -17.81
N PRO A 167 4.74 6.19 -17.24
CA PRO A 167 5.07 6.44 -15.84
C PRO A 167 5.11 7.93 -15.52
N TYR A 168 4.62 8.26 -14.33
CA TYR A 168 4.69 9.58 -13.72
C TYR A 168 5.74 9.57 -12.63
N CYS A 169 6.62 10.57 -12.59
CA CYS A 169 7.79 10.56 -11.73
C CYS A 169 7.78 11.74 -10.76
N ALA A 170 8.08 11.45 -9.49
CA ALA A 170 8.51 12.46 -8.53
C ALA A 170 9.65 11.88 -7.71
N THR A 171 10.78 12.59 -7.66
CA THR A 171 12.02 12.13 -7.01
C THR A 171 12.49 10.74 -7.51
N ASP A 172 12.42 9.75 -6.64
CA ASP A 172 12.75 8.33 -6.79
C ASP A 172 11.49 7.45 -6.85
N TRP A 173 10.29 8.04 -6.89
CA TRP A 173 9.03 7.33 -6.98
C TRP A 173 8.44 7.44 -8.38
N SER A 174 7.73 6.39 -8.79
CA SER A 174 6.90 6.47 -9.99
C SER A 174 5.56 5.76 -9.86
N PHE A 175 4.59 6.23 -10.64
CA PHE A 175 3.24 5.69 -10.73
C PHE A 175 2.88 5.37 -12.19
N SER A 176 2.28 4.21 -12.42
CA SER A 176 1.77 3.78 -13.73
C SER A 176 0.47 3.02 -13.62
N ALA A 177 -0.37 3.09 -14.65
CA ALA A 177 -1.53 2.23 -14.83
C ALA A 177 -1.27 1.25 -15.98
N VAL A 178 -1.56 -0.03 -15.74
CA VAL A 178 -1.23 -1.14 -16.64
C VAL A 178 -2.48 -1.97 -16.90
N GLU A 179 -2.71 -2.33 -18.16
CA GLU A 179 -3.84 -3.17 -18.55
C GLU A 179 -3.36 -4.46 -19.22
N VAL A 180 -4.24 -5.45 -19.26
CA VAL A 180 -4.06 -6.63 -20.11
C VAL A 180 -4.30 -6.23 -21.57
N SER A 181 -3.33 -6.54 -22.43
CA SER A 181 -3.39 -6.22 -23.86
C SER A 181 -4.48 -7.02 -24.54
N GLY A 182 -5.29 -6.36 -25.38
CA GLY A 182 -6.39 -7.01 -26.10
C GLY A 182 -7.66 -7.21 -25.26
N SER A 183 -7.65 -6.81 -23.99
CA SER A 183 -8.85 -6.75 -23.16
C SER A 183 -9.68 -5.52 -23.48
N ASN A 184 -11.00 -5.64 -23.28
CA ASN A 184 -11.90 -4.49 -23.38
C ASN A 184 -11.69 -3.60 -22.13
N PRO A 185 -11.46 -2.28 -22.28
CA PRO A 185 -11.29 -1.36 -21.14
C PRO A 185 -12.48 -1.34 -20.18
N ASP A 186 -13.68 -1.72 -20.65
CA ASP A 186 -14.88 -1.79 -19.81
C ASP A 186 -14.96 -3.08 -18.97
N GLN A 187 -14.11 -4.08 -19.24
CA GLN A 187 -14.15 -5.37 -18.56
C GLN A 187 -13.14 -5.52 -17.43
N LEU A 188 -11.98 -4.86 -17.52
CA LEU A 188 -10.92 -5.00 -16.54
C LEU A 188 -10.47 -3.63 -16.05
N GLU A 189 -10.47 -3.48 -14.73
CA GLU A 189 -9.86 -2.33 -14.09
C GLU A 189 -8.34 -2.33 -14.33
N PRO A 190 -7.74 -1.17 -14.66
CA PRO A 190 -6.30 -1.08 -14.81
C PRO A 190 -5.58 -1.41 -13.50
N LEU A 191 -4.52 -2.21 -13.59
CA LEU A 191 -3.60 -2.46 -12.50
C LEU A 191 -2.76 -1.20 -12.26
N MET A 192 -2.98 -0.55 -11.13
CA MET A 192 -2.16 0.57 -10.69
C MET A 192 -0.86 0.06 -10.07
N VAL A 193 0.24 0.75 -10.31
CA VAL A 193 1.57 0.31 -9.90
C VAL A 193 2.36 1.50 -9.39
N VAL A 194 2.80 1.40 -8.14
CA VAL A 194 3.71 2.35 -7.50
C VAL A 194 5.06 1.67 -7.33
N THR A 195 6.10 2.29 -7.86
CA THR A 195 7.49 1.82 -7.72
C THR A 195 8.36 2.87 -7.08
N ARG A 196 9.49 2.43 -6.53
CA ARG A 196 10.53 3.28 -5.95
C ARG A 196 11.91 2.83 -6.42
N GLY A 197 12.83 3.77 -6.54
CA GLY A 197 14.18 3.56 -7.06
C GLY A 197 14.28 3.84 -8.55
N LYS A 198 15.45 3.55 -9.13
CA LYS A 198 15.72 3.70 -10.56
C LYS A 198 16.56 2.53 -11.04
N ASP A 199 16.38 2.19 -12.32
CA ASP A 199 17.17 1.18 -13.01
C ASP A 199 17.25 -0.14 -12.22
N ALA A 200 18.43 -0.57 -11.78
CA ALA A 200 18.62 -1.83 -11.07
C ALA A 200 18.05 -1.86 -9.64
N THR A 201 17.76 -0.69 -9.04
CA THR A 201 17.18 -0.60 -7.69
C THR A 201 15.66 -0.41 -7.73
N LEU A 202 15.05 -0.46 -8.91
CA LEU A 202 13.61 -0.27 -9.09
C LEU A 202 12.84 -1.43 -8.43
N ALA A 203 11.97 -1.09 -7.49
CA ALA A 203 11.17 -2.04 -6.73
C ALA A 203 9.69 -1.64 -6.69
N ILE A 204 8.80 -2.63 -6.67
CA ILE A 204 7.37 -2.41 -6.46
C ILE A 204 7.13 -2.11 -4.98
N VAL A 205 6.45 -1.00 -4.71
CA VAL A 205 5.94 -0.65 -3.39
C VAL A 205 4.50 -1.12 -3.24
N ALA A 206 3.70 -0.94 -4.29
CA ALA A 206 2.31 -1.40 -4.36
C ALA A 206 1.93 -1.72 -5.81
N ALA A 207 1.13 -2.77 -6.01
CA ALA A 207 0.50 -3.10 -7.28
C ALA A 207 -0.89 -3.69 -7.03
N GLY A 208 -1.91 -3.14 -7.68
CA GLY A 208 -3.31 -3.52 -7.44
C GLY A 208 -4.28 -2.50 -8.03
N SER A 209 -5.59 -2.71 -7.85
CA SER A 209 -6.58 -1.65 -8.02
C SER A 209 -6.40 -0.57 -6.95
N GLU A 210 -6.07 -0.99 -5.73
CA GLU A 210 -5.84 -0.11 -4.58
C GLU A 210 -4.35 -0.02 -4.23
N VAL A 211 -3.72 1.09 -4.62
CA VAL A 211 -2.29 1.35 -4.32
C VAL A 211 -2.08 2.40 -3.23
N CYS A 212 -3.15 3.01 -2.72
CA CYS A 212 -3.07 3.98 -1.62
C CYS A 212 -2.87 3.30 -0.25
N ILE A 213 -1.74 2.62 -0.08
CA ILE A 213 -1.38 1.96 1.18
C ILE A 213 -0.47 2.84 2.05
N ALA A 214 -0.33 2.49 3.33
CA ALA A 214 0.44 3.28 4.31
C ALA A 214 1.86 3.69 3.84
N PRO A 215 2.67 2.81 3.20
CA PRO A 215 3.96 3.22 2.64
C PRO A 215 3.86 4.36 1.62
N VAL A 216 2.84 4.33 0.75
CA VAL A 216 2.60 5.36 -0.27
C VAL A 216 2.12 6.66 0.38
N GLN A 217 1.15 6.57 1.31
CA GLN A 217 0.62 7.75 2.00
C GLN A 217 1.70 8.51 2.80
N THR A 218 2.57 7.77 3.47
CA THR A 218 3.58 8.34 4.37
C THR A 218 4.85 8.80 3.66
N SER A 219 5.30 8.06 2.65
CA SER A 219 6.65 8.24 2.09
C SER A 219 6.67 8.72 0.64
N ALA A 220 5.56 8.61 -0.11
CA ALA A 220 5.54 9.08 -1.49
C ALA A 220 5.46 10.61 -1.56
N PRO A 221 6.12 11.23 -2.57
CA PRO A 221 6.00 12.66 -2.81
C PRO A 221 4.54 13.09 -3.07
N PRO A 222 4.17 14.34 -2.78
CA PRO A 222 2.79 14.83 -2.94
C PRO A 222 2.18 14.51 -4.31
N GLY A 223 2.92 14.71 -5.40
CA GLY A 223 2.40 14.43 -6.75
C GLY A 223 2.11 12.95 -7.04
N ILE A 224 2.80 12.02 -6.36
CA ILE A 224 2.50 10.58 -6.45
C ILE A 224 1.28 10.23 -5.60
N ARG A 225 1.13 10.84 -4.42
CA ARG A 225 -0.07 10.66 -3.58
C ARG A 225 -1.32 11.17 -4.28
N VAL A 226 -1.24 12.28 -5.00
CA VAL A 226 -2.37 12.75 -5.80
C VAL A 226 -2.80 11.71 -6.86
N LEU A 227 -1.85 11.02 -7.48
CA LEU A 227 -2.15 9.98 -8.49
C LEU A 227 -2.62 8.66 -7.88
N ALA A 228 -2.00 8.23 -6.78
CA ALA A 228 -2.25 6.92 -6.16
C ALA A 228 -3.39 6.94 -5.13
N CYS A 229 -3.65 8.08 -4.50
CA CYS A 229 -4.58 8.27 -3.38
C CYS A 229 -5.65 9.32 -3.63
N GLY A 230 -5.46 10.23 -4.59
CA GLY A 230 -6.41 11.31 -4.90
C GLY A 230 -6.29 12.57 -4.01
N PHE A 231 -5.26 12.68 -3.17
CA PHE A 231 -5.04 13.82 -2.27
C PHE A 231 -3.57 14.25 -2.13
#